data_AF-A0A139RE35-F1
#
_entry.id   AF-A0A139RE35-F1
#
_cell.length_a   1.000
_cell.length_b   1.000
_cell.length_c   1.000
_cell.angle_alpha   90.00
_cell.angle_beta   90.00
_cell.angle_gamma   90.00
#
_symmetry.space_group_name_H-M   'P 1'
#
loop_
_entity.id
_entity.type
_entity.pdbx_description
1 polymer ?
#
loop_
_entity_poly.entity_id
_entity_poly.type
_entity_poly.pdbx_seq_one_letter_code
_entity_poly.pdbx_strand_id
1 'polypeptide(L)' 'MVNLLDPRYLEVWGKFTPRGGISIDPYYNYGKPGTKYEGLAEQRLFQHDLYPEKIDNR' A
#
# COMPACT_ATOMS: atom_id res chain seq x y z
N MET A 1 -3.66 -12.79 -3.81
CA MET A 1 -4.48 -12.22 -4.91
C MET A 1 -3.72 -12.12 -6.23
N VAL A 2 -2.46 -11.69 -6.23
CA VAL A 2 -1.63 -11.56 -7.45
C VAL A 2 -1.72 -12.80 -8.36
N ASN A 3 -1.50 -14.00 -7.80
CA ASN A 3 -1.53 -15.25 -8.58
C ASN A 3 -2.92 -15.61 -9.14
N LEU A 4 -4.00 -15.16 -8.51
CA LEU A 4 -5.36 -15.47 -8.94
C LEU A 4 -5.83 -14.56 -10.07
N LEU A 5 -5.48 -13.27 -9.98
CA LEU A 5 -5.99 -12.23 -10.86
C LEU A 5 -5.04 -11.88 -12.02
N ASP A 6 -3.76 -12.27 -11.94
CA ASP A 6 -2.68 -11.82 -12.83
C ASP A 6 -2.81 -10.32 -13.20
N PRO A 7 -2.89 -9.42 -12.20
CA PRO A 7 -3.19 -8.02 -12.46
C PRO A 7 -2.02 -7.34 -13.17
N ARG A 8 -2.30 -6.29 -13.93
CA ARG A 8 -1.25 -5.40 -14.44
C ARG A 8 -0.61 -4.60 -13.29
N TYR A 9 -1.44 -4.13 -12.37
CA TYR A 9 -1.07 -3.40 -11.16
C TYR A 9 -2.07 -3.73 -10.05
N LEU A 10 -1.62 -3.79 -8.80
CA LEU A 10 -2.45 -4.00 -7.62
C LEU A 10 -1.86 -3.22 -6.44
N GLU A 11 -2.72 -2.67 -5.59
CA GLU A 11 -2.32 -2.13 -4.29
C GLU A 11 -3.33 -2.50 -3.20
N VAL A 12 -2.82 -2.64 -1.98
CA VAL A 12 -3.57 -2.98 -0.79
C VAL A 12 -3.05 -2.10 0.33
N TRP A 13 -3.93 -1.30 0.92
CA TRP A 13 -3.64 -0.48 2.10
C TRP A 13 -4.58 -0.91 3.22
N GLY A 14 -4.02 -1.54 4.25
CA GLY A 14 -4.75 -1.84 5.48
C GLY A 14 -4.66 -0.66 6.44
N LYS A 15 -5.76 -0.39 7.15
CA LYS A 15 -5.77 0.56 8.28
C LYS A 15 -6.39 -0.14 9.48
N PHE A 16 -5.58 -0.42 10.51
CA PHE A 16 -6.03 -1.21 11.66
C PHE A 16 -6.29 -0.31 12.86
N THR A 17 -7.42 -0.56 13.54
CA THR A 17 -7.75 0.16 14.78
C THR A 17 -6.70 -0.07 15.87
N PRO A 18 -6.46 0.90 16.75
CA PRO A 18 -5.40 0.81 17.75
C PRO A 18 -5.52 -0.40 18.69
N ARG A 19 -4.38 -0.96 19.08
CA ARG A 19 -4.23 -1.88 20.20
C ARG A 19 -3.05 -1.42 21.04
N GLY A 20 -3.27 -1.19 22.34
CA GLY A 20 -2.25 -0.58 23.20
C GLY A 20 -1.88 0.86 22.80
N GLY A 21 -2.80 1.61 22.19
CA GLY A 21 -2.56 2.99 21.74
C GLY A 21 -1.83 3.14 20.40
N ILE A 22 -1.49 2.03 19.73
CA ILE A 22 -0.79 2.01 18.43
C ILE A 22 -1.72 1.42 17.37
N SER A 23 -1.94 2.14 16.27
CA SER A 23 -2.50 1.63 15.02
C SER A 23 -1.39 1.17 14.07
N ILE A 24 -1.72 0.25 13.16
CA ILE A 24 -0.78 -0.27 12.16
C ILE A 24 -1.45 -0.17 10.80
N ASP A 25 -0.83 0.57 9.89
CA ASP A 25 -1.40 0.80 8.56
C ASP A 25 -0.47 0.23 7.47
N PRO A 26 -0.48 -1.09 7.23
CA PRO A 26 0.42 -1.71 6.27
C PRO A 26 0.01 -1.39 4.83
N TYR A 27 1.00 -1.10 3.98
CA TYR A 27 0.83 -0.90 2.55
C TYR A 27 1.62 -1.94 1.76
N TYR A 28 0.99 -2.47 0.72
CA TYR A 28 1.60 -3.35 -0.27
C TYR A 28 1.15 -2.94 -1.67
N ASN A 29 2.06 -2.98 -2.63
CA ASN A 29 1.69 -2.88 -4.03
C ASN A 29 2.47 -3.89 -4.88
N TYR A 30 1.97 -4.07 -6.10
CA TYR A 30 2.51 -4.97 -7.11
C TYR A 30 2.37 -4.34 -8.48
N GLY A 31 3.45 -4.38 -9.26
CA GLY A 31 3.46 -4.06 -10.67
C GLY A 31 3.95 -5.26 -11.46
N LYS A 32 3.32 -5.55 -12.61
CA LYS A 32 3.73 -6.68 -13.44
C LYS A 32 5.18 -6.50 -13.95
N PRO A 33 6.09 -7.45 -13.68
CA PRO A 33 7.51 -7.32 -14.04
C PRO A 33 7.74 -7.10 -15.54
N GLY A 34 8.73 -6.29 -15.90
CA GLY A 34 9.08 -6.00 -17.29
C GLY A 34 8.06 -5.12 -18.02
N THR A 35 7.13 -4.51 -17.28
CA THR A 35 6.13 -3.59 -17.84
C THR A 35 6.23 -2.22 -17.16
N LYS A 36 5.59 -1.20 -17.74
CA LYS A 36 5.49 0.13 -17.12
C LYS A 36 4.85 0.12 -15.71
N TYR A 37 4.12 -0.93 -15.36
CA TYR A 37 3.44 -1.03 -14.07
C TYR A 37 4.41 -1.37 -12.93
N GLU A 38 5.56 -1.98 -13.21
CA GLU A 38 6.63 -2.20 -12.26
C GLU A 38 7.19 -0.86 -11.75
N GLY A 39 7.56 0.05 -12.67
CA GLY A 39 8.00 1.40 -12.32
C GLY A 39 6.89 2.24 -11.64
N LEU A 40 5.62 2.02 -12.00
CA LEU A 40 4.50 2.64 -11.29
C LEU A 40 4.41 2.18 -9.83
N ALA A 41 4.59 0.88 -9.58
CA ALA A 41 4.57 0.32 -8.22
C ALA A 41 5.73 0.87 -7.38
N GLU A 42 6.93 0.94 -7.96
CA GLU A 42 8.10 1.56 -7.32
C GLU A 42 7.83 3.04 -6.98
N GLN A 43 7.38 3.83 -7.95
CA GLN A 43 7.08 5.25 -7.73
C GLN A 43 6.03 5.45 -6.63
N ARG A 44 4.94 4.67 -6.65
CA ARG A 44 3.88 4.76 -5.64
C ARG A 44 4.32 4.30 -4.27
N LEU A 45 5.24 3.33 -4.20
CA LEU A 45 5.82 2.90 -2.93
C LEU A 45 6.67 4.02 -2.31
N PHE A 46 7.53 4.67 -3.09
CA PHE A 46 8.36 5.77 -2.59
C PHE A 46 7.59 7.06 -2.27
N GLN A 47 6.46 7.27 -2.93
CA GLN A 47 5.57 8.41 -2.68
C GLN A 47 4.43 8.07 -1.72
N HIS A 48 4.41 6.86 -1.15
CA HIS A 48 3.34 6.44 -0.27
C HIS A 48 3.38 7.25 1.02
N ASP A 49 2.21 7.80 1.38
CA ASP A 49 1.96 8.48 2.66
C ASP A 49 2.95 9.63 2.98
N LEU A 50 3.40 10.37 1.97
CA LEU A 50 4.26 11.57 2.17
C LEU A 50 3.63 12.63 3.09
N TYR A 51 2.30 12.63 3.18
CA TYR A 51 1.53 13.51 4.05
C TYR A 51 0.53 12.65 4.85
N PRO A 52 0.99 12.04 5.96
CA PRO A 52 0.14 11.18 6.77
C PRO A 52 -1.06 11.93 7.33
N GLU A 53 -2.18 11.22 7.45
CA GLU A 53 -3.37 11.76 8.10
C GLU A 53 -3.18 11.88 9.62
N LYS A 54 -3.93 12.80 10.25
CA LYS A 54 -3.92 12.92 11.70
C LYS A 54 -4.74 11.79 12.32
N ILE A 55 -4.11 10.96 13.15
CA ILE A 55 -4.76 9.91 13.96
C ILE A 55 -4.74 10.34 15.42
N ASP A 56 -5.92 10.49 16.05
CA ASP A 56 -6.07 10.93 17.45
C ASP A 56 -6.65 9.86 18.39
N ASN A 57 -6.93 8.66 17.88
CA ASN A 57 -7.42 7.50 18.64
C ASN A 57 -8.67 7.79 19.52
N ARG A 58 -9.52 8.72 19.07
CA ARG A 58 -10.74 9.15 19.78
C ARG A 58 -12.02 8.62 19.14
#